data_AF-A0A661FWY3-F1
#
_entry.id   AF-A0A661FWY3-F1
#
_cell.length_a   1.000
_cell.length_b   1.000
_cell.length_c   1.000
_cell.angle_alpha   90.00
_cell.angle_beta   90.00
_cell.angle_gamma   90.00
#
_symmetry.space_group_name_H-M   'P 1'
#
loop_
_entity.id
_entity.type
_entity.pdbx_description
1 polymer ?
#
loop_
_entity_poly.entity_id
_entity_poly.type
_entity_poly.pdbx_seq_one_letter_code
_entity_poly.pdbx_strand_id
1 'polypeptide(L)'
;SSNIRLGTTYLGKMYERFDENRVLATAAYNAGPHRVKAWLPDSGYLDARIWIENIPFRETRKYVRRVLTDEAIFHWRLTGQRRRISSELPRIDPHADLTQVASSN
;
A
#
# COMPACT_ATOMS: atom_id res chain seq x y z
N SER A 1 -3.08 22.35 -10.73
CA SER A 1 -1.99 21.70 -9.97
C SER A 1 -2.32 21.40 -8.50
N SER A 2 -3.34 22.01 -7.88
CA SER A 2 -3.65 21.80 -6.44
C SER A 2 -4.05 20.36 -6.07
N ASN A 3 -4.84 19.68 -6.92
CA ASN A 3 -5.32 18.32 -6.68
C ASN A 3 -4.16 17.28 -6.64
N ILE A 4 -3.21 17.37 -7.59
CA ILE A 4 -2.02 16.50 -7.62
C ILE A 4 -1.16 16.71 -6.37
N ARG A 5 -0.93 17.96 -5.95
CA ARG A 5 -0.16 18.25 -4.73
C ARG A 5 -0.83 17.66 -3.50
N LEU A 6 -2.13 17.88 -3.33
CA LEU A 6 -2.88 17.35 -2.19
C LEU A 6 -2.88 15.81 -2.18
N GLY A 7 -3.13 15.19 -3.33
CA GLY A 7 -3.13 13.72 -3.47
C GLY A 7 -1.76 13.11 -3.17
N THR A 8 -0.69 13.66 -3.72
CA THR A 8 0.68 13.19 -3.45
C THR A 8 1.09 13.40 -1.99
N THR A 9 0.74 14.53 -1.38
CA THR A 9 0.94 14.75 0.06
C THR A 9 0.17 13.72 0.90
N TYR A 10 -1.09 13.44 0.56
CA TYR A 10 -1.87 12.45 1.30
C TYR A 10 -1.31 11.03 1.13
N LEU A 11 -0.89 10.65 -0.07
CA LEU A 11 -0.25 9.38 -0.33
C LEU A 11 1.07 9.24 0.45
N GLY A 12 1.89 10.29 0.49
CA GLY A 12 3.13 10.32 1.30
C GLY A 12 2.86 10.07 2.79
N LYS A 13 1.82 10.71 3.35
CA LYS A 13 1.40 10.44 4.74
C LYS A 13 0.98 8.99 4.97
N MET A 14 0.32 8.36 4.00
CA MET A 14 -0.04 6.94 4.11
C MET A 14 1.19 6.04 4.00
N TYR A 15 2.16 6.41 3.15
CA TYR A 15 3.42 5.70 3.03
C TYR A 15 4.21 5.71 4.33
N GLU A 16 4.37 6.89 4.95
CA GLU A 16 5.01 7.05 6.26
C GLU A 16 4.25 6.28 7.36
N ARG A 17 2.92 6.39 7.39
CA ARG A 17 2.09 5.72 8.40
C ARG A 17 2.22 4.20 8.37
N PHE A 18 2.30 3.62 7.18
CA PHE A 18 2.31 2.17 7.00
C PHE A 18 3.72 1.59 6.82
N ASP A 19 4.72 2.16 7.49
CA ASP A 19 6.11 1.68 7.50
C ASP A 19 6.67 1.47 6.09
N GLU A 20 6.51 2.49 5.23
CA GLU A 20 6.98 2.48 3.84
C GLU A 20 6.37 1.35 2.98
N ASN A 21 5.29 0.74 3.45
CA ASN A 21 4.61 -0.32 2.74
C ASN A 21 3.69 0.27 1.66
N ARG A 22 4.22 0.37 0.43
CA ARG A 22 3.47 0.92 -0.71
C ARG A 22 2.14 0.23 -1.01
N VAL A 23 1.99 -1.06 -0.68
CA VAL A 23 0.72 -1.81 -0.86
C VAL A 23 -0.34 -1.29 0.11
N LEU A 24 0.01 -1.21 1.40
CA LEU A 24 -0.88 -0.68 2.44
C LEU A 24 -1.19 0.80 2.20
N ALA A 25 -0.18 1.59 1.84
CA ALA A 25 -0.35 3.01 1.54
C ALA A 25 -1.34 3.25 0.40
N THR A 26 -1.24 2.48 -0.68
CA THR A 26 -2.16 2.52 -1.83
C THR A 26 -3.58 2.15 -1.43
N ALA A 27 -3.74 1.08 -0.64
CA ALA A 27 -5.04 0.67 -0.13
C ALA A 27 -5.66 1.74 0.77
N ALA A 28 -4.85 2.36 1.64
CA ALA A 28 -5.30 3.37 2.60
C ALA A 28 -5.67 4.69 1.93
N TYR A 29 -4.97 5.04 0.85
CA TYR A 29 -5.34 6.17 0.00
C TYR A 29 -6.76 6.02 -0.55
N ASN A 30 -7.16 4.81 -0.96
CA ASN A 30 -8.48 4.54 -1.55
C ASN A 30 -9.58 4.25 -0.51
N ALA A 31 -9.32 3.39 0.48
CA ALA A 31 -10.32 2.90 1.43
C ALA A 31 -10.31 3.64 2.78
N GLY A 32 -9.29 4.46 3.03
CA GLY A 32 -9.02 5.08 4.31
C GLY A 32 -8.17 4.19 5.24
N PRO A 33 -7.27 4.79 6.05
CA PRO A 33 -6.31 4.04 6.84
C PRO A 33 -6.94 3.22 7.98
N HIS A 34 -8.06 3.67 8.54
CA HIS A 34 -8.77 2.93 9.59
C HIS A 34 -9.23 1.54 9.11
N ARG A 35 -9.69 1.46 7.85
CA ARG A 35 -10.09 0.18 7.25
C ARG A 35 -8.88 -0.71 6.98
N VAL A 36 -7.82 -0.15 6.41
CA VAL A 36 -6.59 -0.91 6.12
C VAL A 36 -5.97 -1.48 7.39
N LYS A 37 -5.97 -0.70 8.48
CA LYS A 37 -5.56 -1.18 9.81
C LYS A 37 -6.37 -2.40 10.24
N ALA A 38 -7.70 -2.37 10.09
CA ALA A 38 -8.57 -3.49 10.43
C ALA A 38 -8.41 -4.71 9.51
N TRP A 39 -7.64 -4.59 8.42
CA TRP A 39 -7.35 -5.69 7.49
C TRP A 39 -5.92 -6.22 7.66
N LEU A 40 -5.12 -5.67 8.56
CA LEU A 40 -3.80 -6.23 8.87
C LEU A 40 -3.98 -7.64 9.45
N PRO A 41 -3.04 -8.56 9.17
CA PRO A 41 -3.08 -9.89 9.75
C PRO A 41 -2.99 -9.82 11.28
N ASP A 42 -3.70 -10.70 11.99
CA ASP A 42 -3.67 -10.73 13.45
C ASP A 42 -2.32 -11.19 14.02
N SER A 43 -1.61 -12.05 13.28
CA SER A 43 -0.29 -12.54 13.66
C SER A 43 0.52 -12.97 12.44
N GLY A 44 1.85 -12.84 12.55
CA GLY A 44 2.78 -13.21 11.49
C GLY A 44 2.66 -12.35 10.23
N TYR A 45 3.69 -12.43 9.40
CA TYR A 45 3.72 -11.73 8.12
C TYR A 45 2.86 -12.42 7.07
N LEU A 46 2.17 -11.63 6.24
CA LEU A 46 1.41 -12.14 5.09
C LEU A 46 2.04 -11.72 3.76
N ASP A 47 2.02 -12.62 2.76
CA ASP A 47 2.35 -12.26 1.38
C ASP A 47 1.34 -11.23 0.88
N ALA A 48 1.83 -10.10 0.34
CA ALA A 48 0.98 -9.02 -0.13
C ALA A 48 -0.03 -9.45 -1.19
N ARG A 49 0.26 -10.47 -2.02
CA ARG A 49 -0.71 -10.98 -3.01
C ARG A 49 -1.90 -11.61 -2.30
N ILE A 50 -1.64 -12.43 -1.28
CA ILE A 50 -2.69 -13.05 -0.47
C ILE A 50 -3.48 -11.97 0.26
N TRP A 51 -2.80 -10.99 0.85
CA TRP A 51 -3.47 -9.88 1.52
C TRP A 51 -4.38 -9.09 0.57
N ILE A 52 -3.89 -8.73 -0.62
CA ILE A 52 -4.67 -8.02 -1.65
C ILE A 52 -5.94 -8.79 -2.01
N GLU A 53 -5.85 -10.11 -2.24
CA GLU A 53 -7.01 -10.94 -2.56
C GLU A 53 -8.08 -10.95 -1.45
N ASN A 54 -7.66 -10.78 -0.20
CA ASN A 54 -8.56 -10.78 0.96
C ASN A 54 -9.10 -9.39 1.33
N ILE A 55 -8.68 -8.30 0.66
CA ILE A 55 -9.27 -6.96 0.87
C ILE A 55 -10.79 -7.05 0.66
N PRO A 56 -11.65 -6.71 1.65
CA PRO A 56 -13.10 -6.92 1.54
C PRO A 56 -13.75 -6.13 0.40
N PHE A 57 -13.22 -4.95 0.09
CA PHE A 57 -13.77 -4.07 -0.93
C PHE A 57 -13.21 -4.42 -2.30
N ARG A 58 -14.09 -4.94 -3.17
CA ARG A 58 -13.74 -5.31 -4.55
C ARG A 58 -13.15 -4.14 -5.33
N GLU A 59 -13.65 -2.93 -5.11
CA GLU A 59 -13.12 -1.71 -5.73
C GLU A 59 -11.68 -1.44 -5.28
N THR A 60 -11.42 -1.44 -3.98
CA THR A 60 -10.07 -1.24 -3.42
C THR A 60 -9.09 -2.31 -3.89
N ARG A 61 -9.51 -3.58 -3.96
CA ARG A 61 -8.70 -4.65 -4.52
C ARG A 61 -8.30 -4.37 -5.97
N LYS A 62 -9.26 -3.97 -6.82
CA LYS A 62 -8.99 -3.60 -8.21
C LYS A 62 -8.07 -2.38 -8.31
N TYR A 63 -8.29 -1.39 -7.45
CA TYR A 63 -7.49 -0.16 -7.40
C TYR A 63 -6.02 -0.46 -7.07
N VAL A 64 -5.75 -1.24 -6.01
CA VAL A 64 -4.38 -1.61 -5.62
C VAL A 64 -3.67 -2.36 -6.74
N ARG A 65 -4.32 -3.37 -7.35
CA ARG A 65 -3.73 -4.11 -8.48
C ARG A 65 -3.42 -3.20 -9.67
N ARG A 66 -4.31 -2.23 -9.97
CA ARG A 66 -4.09 -1.26 -11.05
C ARG A 66 -2.87 -0.38 -10.78
N VAL A 67 -2.76 0.19 -9.58
CA VAL A 67 -1.63 1.05 -9.21
C VAL A 67 -0.30 0.28 -9.29
N LEU A 68 -0.25 -0.95 -8.78
CA LEU A 68 0.96 -1.79 -8.87
C LEU A 68 1.33 -2.15 -10.33
N THR A 69 0.32 -2.30 -11.19
CA THR A 69 0.54 -2.55 -12.62
C THR A 69 1.08 -1.29 -13.31
N ASP A 70 0.46 -0.14 -13.03
CA ASP A 70 0.88 1.15 -13.56
C ASP A 70 2.30 1.49 -13.09
N GLU A 71 2.65 1.25 -11.82
CA GLU A 71 4.00 1.38 -11.26
C GLU A 71 5.03 0.60 -12.09
N ALA A 72 4.74 -0.67 -12.41
CA ALA A 72 5.61 -1.50 -13.24
C ALA A 72 5.85 -0.92 -14.63
N ILE A 73 4.76 -0.46 -15.26
CA ILE A 73 4.78 0.11 -16.61
C ILE A 73 5.59 1.40 -16.62
N PHE A 74 5.32 2.31 -15.67
CA PHE A 74 6.05 3.57 -15.56
C PHE A 74 7.51 3.36 -15.22
N HIS A 75 7.83 2.43 -14.32
CA HIS A 75 9.21 2.06 -14.01
C HIS A 75 9.96 1.66 -15.28
N TRP A 76 9.38 0.75 -16.08
CA TRP A 76 9.99 0.31 -17.34
C TRP A 76 10.14 1.47 -18.33
N ARG A 77 9.13 2.33 -18.47
CA ARG A 77 9.19 3.50 -19.36
C ARG A 77 10.27 4.51 -18.97
N LEU A 78 10.50 4.69 -17.67
CA LEU A 78 11.47 5.68 -17.16
C LEU A 78 12.90 5.15 -17.13
N THR A 79 13.09 3.85 -16.90
CA THR A 79 14.42 3.26 -16.67
C THR A 79 14.89 2.34 -17.80
N GLY A 80 13.99 1.93 -18.70
CA GLY A 80 14.22 0.87 -19.68
C GLY A 80 14.27 -0.55 -19.08
N GLN A 81 14.20 -0.69 -17.75
CA GLN A 81 14.35 -1.97 -17.07
C GLN A 81 12.99 -2.61 -16.77
N ARG A 82 12.78 -3.83 -17.28
CA ARG A 82 11.61 -4.64 -16.92
C ARG A 82 11.82 -5.23 -15.52
N ARG A 83 10.88 -4.98 -14.62
CA ARG A 83 10.84 -5.57 -13.28
C ARG A 83 9.65 -6.49 -13.11
N ARG A 84 9.83 -7.52 -12.29
CA ARG A 84 8.74 -8.41 -11.89
C ARG A 84 8.19 -7.91 -10.55
N ILE A 85 7.10 -7.15 -10.58
CA ILE A 85 6.51 -6.58 -9.35
C ILE A 85 6.20 -7.66 -8.30
N SER A 86 5.75 -8.84 -8.74
CA SER A 86 5.40 -9.92 -7.81
C SER A 86 6.56 -10.40 -6.92
N SER A 87 7.82 -10.17 -7.30
CA SER A 87 8.99 -10.52 -6.47
C SER A 87 9.46 -9.40 -5.55
N GLU A 88 8.90 -8.19 -5.68
CA GLU A 88 9.33 -6.99 -4.96
C GLU A 88 8.23 -6.43 -4.05
N LEU A 89 7.09 -7.13 -3.94
CA LEU A 89 6.02 -6.69 -3.05
C LEU A 89 6.47 -6.86 -1.59
N PRO A 90 6.28 -5.82 -0.75
CA PRO A 90 6.63 -5.90 0.65
C PRO A 90 5.73 -6.94 1.34
N ARG A 91 6.22 -7.55 2.41
CA ARG A 91 5.37 -8.35 3.29
C ARG A 91 4.41 -7.44 4.04
N ILE A 92 3.26 -7.97 4.45
CA ILE A 92 2.31 -7.23 5.28
C ILE A 92 2.55 -7.62 6.73
N ASP A 93 3.00 -6.66 7.55
CA ASP A 93 3.25 -6.81 8.98
C ASP A 93 1.95 -6.48 9.77
N PRO A 94 1.57 -7.30 10.78
CA PRO A 94 0.50 -6.99 11.74
C PRO A 94 0.61 -5.60 12.38
N HIS A 95 1.83 -5.10 12.55
CA HIS A 95 2.16 -3.85 13.23
C HIS A 95 2.57 -2.73 12.27
N ALA A 96 2.29 -2.87 10.97
CA ALA A 96 2.68 -1.89 9.96
C ALA A 96 2.09 -0.49 10.19
N ASP A 97 1.00 -0.33 10.95
CA ASP A 97 0.43 0.98 11.27
C ASP A 97 1.19 1.67 12.42
N LEU A 98 2.12 2.55 12.07
CA LEU A 98 3.02 3.24 13.01
C LEU A 98 2.33 4.26 13.92
N THR A 99 1.05 4.60 13.67
CA THR A 99 0.30 5.49 14.58
C THR A 99 0.11 4.89 15.97
N GLN A 100 0.20 3.57 16.13
CA GLN A 100 0.13 2.90 17.44
C GLN A 100 1.48 2.86 18.17
N VAL A 101 2.59 2.77 17.43
CA VAL A 101 3.93 2.62 18.02
C VAL A 101 4.33 3.88 18.79
N ALA A 102 3.89 5.06 18.35
CA ALA A 102 4.13 6.33 19.02
C ALA A 102 3.31 6.54 20.30
N SER A 103 2.29 5.73 20.58
CA SER A 103 1.44 5.86 21.79
C SER A 103 1.85 4.92 22.93
N SER A 104 2.96 4.20 22.79
CA SER A 104 3.45 3.22 23.76
C SER A 104 4.81 3.57 24.37
N ASN A 105 5.30 4.81 24.17
CA ASN A 105 6.50 5.36 24.77
C ASN A 105 6.20 6.57 25.65
#